data_AF-A0AAU4MMR7-F1
#
_entry.id   AF-A0AAU4MMR7-F1
#
_cell.length_a   1.000
_cell.length_b   1.000
_cell.length_c   1.000
_cell.angle_alpha   90.00
_cell.angle_beta   90.00
_cell.angle_gamma   90.00
#
_symmetry.space_group_name_H-M   'P 1'
#
loop_
_entity.id
_entity.type
_entity.pdbx_description
1 polymer ?
#
loop_
_entity_poly.entity_id
_entity_poly.type
_entity_poly.pdbx_seq_one_letter_code
_entity_poly.pdbx_strand_id
1 'polypeptide(L)' 'MQSGDTLGSIAGGQGVAGGWSALYDGNRPVVGGDPDLIVPGQVLDLGRA' A
#
# COMPACT_ATOMS: atom_id res chain seq x y z
N MET A 1 -1.60 7.11 6.04
CA MET A 1 -0.79 6.05 6.68
C MET A 1 -0.37 6.54 8.05
N GLN A 2 -0.64 5.74 9.06
CA GLN A 2 -0.20 5.95 10.43
C GLN A 2 0.67 4.76 10.88
N SER A 3 1.38 4.93 12.00
CA SER A 3 2.14 3.83 12.58
C SER A 3 1.23 2.64 12.88
N GLY A 4 1.61 1.46 12.38
CA GLY A 4 0.83 0.22 12.50
C GLY A 4 -0.11 -0.07 11.33
N ASP A 5 -0.20 0.81 10.33
CA ASP A 5 -0.85 0.45 9.07
C ASP A 5 -0.02 -0.60 8.33
N THR A 6 -0.70 -1.50 7.64
CA THR A 6 -0.12 -2.45 6.69
C THR A 6 -0.72 -2.22 5.31
N LEU A 7 -0.08 -2.70 4.25
CA LEU A 7 -0.68 -2.67 2.92
C LEU A 7 -2.04 -3.37 2.90
N GLY A 8 -2.21 -4.40 3.73
CA GLY A 8 -3.48 -5.09 4.00
C GLY A 8 -4.57 -4.18 4.55
N SER A 9 -4.30 -3.50 5.66
CA SER A 9 -5.29 -2.63 6.31
C SER A 9 -5.66 -1.44 5.42
N ILE A 10 -4.67 -0.88 4.70
CA ILE A 10 -4.88 0.22 3.76
C ILE A 10 -5.72 -0.24 2.57
N ALA A 11 -5.33 -1.33 1.91
CA ALA A 11 -6.05 -1.84 0.75
C ALA A 11 -7.51 -2.21 1.08
N GLY A 12 -7.74 -2.84 2.24
CA GLY A 12 -9.08 -3.14 2.74
C GLY A 12 -9.89 -1.88 3.07
N GLY A 13 -9.31 -0.94 3.81
CA GLY A 13 -9.97 0.30 4.20
C GLY A 13 -10.25 1.25 3.03
N GLN A 14 -9.46 1.16 1.95
CA GLN A 14 -9.63 1.97 0.74
C GLN A 14 -10.33 1.23 -0.41
N GLY A 15 -10.63 -0.07 -0.25
CA GLY A 15 -11.27 -0.86 -1.30
C GLY A 15 -10.43 -0.99 -2.57
N VAL A 16 -9.11 -1.16 -2.45
CA VAL A 16 -8.21 -1.34 -3.59
C VAL A 16 -8.55 -2.64 -4.32
N ALA A 17 -8.81 -2.55 -5.63
CA ALA A 17 -9.07 -3.72 -6.46
C ALA A 17 -7.81 -4.60 -6.52
N GLY A 18 -7.95 -5.89 -6.22
CA GLY A 18 -6.80 -6.80 -6.08
C GLY A 18 -6.08 -6.72 -4.72
N GLY A 19 -6.58 -5.89 -3.80
CA GLY A 19 -6.11 -5.83 -2.42
C GLY A 19 -4.67 -5.35 -2.27
N TRP A 20 -4.01 -5.81 -1.21
CA TRP A 20 -2.69 -5.35 -0.82
C TRP A 20 -1.59 -5.73 -1.83
N SER A 21 -1.75 -6.84 -2.55
CA SER A 21 -0.76 -7.28 -3.52
C SER A 21 -0.76 -6.37 -4.75
N ALA A 22 -1.95 -5.98 -5.24
CA ALA A 22 -2.07 -5.01 -6.33
C ALA A 22 -1.56 -3.63 -5.89
N LEU A 23 -1.86 -3.23 -4.65
CA LEU A 23 -1.32 -2.01 -4.04
C LEU A 23 0.21 -2.04 -3.99
N TYR A 24 0.81 -3.16 -3.58
CA TYR A 24 2.26 -3.33 -3.56
C TYR A 24 2.86 -3.27 -4.95
N ASP A 25 2.31 -4.01 -5.91
CA ASP A 25 2.86 -4.06 -7.27
C ASP A 25 2.88 -2.68 -7.94
N GLY A 26 1.83 -1.88 -7.76
CA GLY A 26 1.77 -0.50 -8.24
C GLY A 26 2.74 0.45 -7.52
N ASN A 27 3.16 0.13 -6.30
CA ASN A 27 3.99 0.99 -5.46
C ASN A 27 5.37 0.40 -5.14
N ARG A 28 5.76 -0.69 -5.79
CA ARG A 28 7.04 -1.37 -5.57
C ARG A 28 8.26 -0.44 -5.70
N PRO A 29 8.30 0.55 -6.61
CA PRO A 29 9.38 1.52 -6.66
C PRO A 29 9.48 2.43 -5.41
N VAL A 30 8.37 2.63 -4.70
CA VAL A 30 8.27 3.47 -3.49
C VAL A 30 8.46 2.65 -2.21
N VAL A 31 7.85 1.46 -2.16
CA VAL A 31 7.89 0.55 -1.01
C VAL A 31 9.22 -0.21 -0.95
N GLY A 32 9.83 -0.49 -2.10
CA GLY A 32 11.08 -1.24 -2.20
C GLY A 32 10.84 -2.75 -2.26
N GLY A 33 11.79 -3.52 -1.73
CA GLY A 33 11.77 -4.98 -1.81
C GLY A 33 10.92 -5.66 -0.74
N ASP A 34 10.54 -4.93 0.31
CA ASP A 34 9.81 -5.46 1.46
C ASP A 34 8.43 -4.80 1.55
N PRO A 35 7.33 -5.52 1.26
CA PRO A 35 5.98 -4.98 1.34
C PRO A 35 5.53 -4.64 2.77
N ASP A 36 6.20 -5.15 3.80
CA ASP A 36 5.88 -4.86 5.20
C ASP A 36 6.55 -3.57 5.69
N LEU A 37 7.53 -3.03 4.95
CA LEU A 37 8.23 -1.78 5.26
C LEU A 37 7.53 -0.55 4.66
N ILE A 38 6.29 -0.32 5.07
CA ILE A 38 5.62 0.95 4.81
C ILE A 38 5.75 1.91 5.99
N VAL A 39 5.96 3.19 5.70
CA VAL A 39 6.18 4.23 6.69
C VAL A 39 5.29 5.45 6.44
N PRO A 40 4.87 6.17 7.50
CA PRO A 40 4.16 7.43 7.34
C PRO A 40 4.96 8.42 6.48
N GLY A 41 4.27 9.06 5.52
CA GLY A 41 4.88 10.01 4.58
C GLY A 41 5.21 9.43 3.21
N GLN A 42 5.20 8.11 3.02
CA GLN A 42 5.21 7.53 1.68
C GLN A 42 3.91 7.92 0.94
N VAL A 43 4.00 8.04 -0.38
CA VAL A 43 2.84 8.26 -1.24
C VAL A 43 2.55 6.94 -1.94
N LEU A 44 1.41 6.33 -1.64
CA LEU A 44 0.95 5.12 -2.29
C LEU A 44 -0.16 5.46 -3.28
N ASP A 45 -0.03 5.00 -4.50
CA ASP A 45 -1.08 5.01 -5.51
C ASP A 45 -2.08 3.89 -5.23
N LEU A 46 -3.34 4.24 -5.00
CA LEU A 46 -4.42 3.30 -4.69
C LEU A 46 -5.07 2.68 -5.94
N GLY A 47 -4.65 3.09 -7.15
CA GLY A 47 -5.17 2.53 -8.42
C GLY A 47 -6.67 2.72 -8.61
N ARG A 48 -7.27 3.74 -7.99
CA ARG A 48 -8.70 4.06 -8.17
C ARG A 48 -8.91 4.68 -9.55
N ALA A 49 -9.74 4.03 -10.36
CA ALA A 49 -10.34 4.61 -11.56
C ALA A 49 -11.42 5.65 -11.19
#